data_AF-A0AAW9QEI1-F1
#
_entry.id   AF-A0AAW9QEI1-F1
#
_cell.length_a   1.000
_cell.length_b   1.000
_cell.length_c   1.000
_cell.angle_alpha   90.00
_cell.angle_beta   90.00
_cell.angle_gamma   90.00
#
_symmetry.space_group_name_H-M   'P 1'
#
loop_
_entity.id
_entity.type
_entity.pdbx_description
1 polymer ?
#
loop_
_entity_poly.entity_id
_entity_poly.type
_entity_poly.pdbx_seq_one_letter_code
_entity_poly.pdbx_strand_id
1 'polypeptide(L)'
;MADRFLSILLYVSLILAAFWFITPRKQPRRHPAYHLACLLEDAPESALTGQSYPLATPLATPIACIVPRLWHDYYRNSLARVDIDYWQWRDKPEVDRVCPELNWLLSLPPATGHVKEILETLAGGRDPFYHPYLDLRAIERGNNLAVLADRVGKGRFAERDFRTHRKAREEFRQWHLQACQRLGKERLKAVYRVCYGASWEFIATILYPSDRSLAVLLVGDPSPDWWRILGITPLTPDSRVEIAYKTLLRYWHPDRNSHPNATEITARLNHAYECYQSVRSRSAPDKAPLWLKIRSWMSENGNIQV
;
A
#
# COMPACT_ATOMS: atom_id res chain seq x y z
N MET A 1 -55.19 -6.36 33.28
CA MET A 1 -54.31 -7.14 32.39
C MET A 1 -53.93 -6.40 31.11
N ALA A 2 -54.80 -5.56 30.54
CA ALA A 2 -54.52 -4.78 29.32
C ALA A 2 -53.33 -3.80 29.44
N ASP A 3 -53.19 -3.08 30.56
CA ASP A 3 -52.12 -2.06 30.70
C ASP A 3 -50.71 -2.64 30.73
N ARG A 4 -50.55 -3.84 31.31
CA ARG A 4 -49.26 -4.54 31.29
C ARG A 4 -48.88 -5.01 29.89
N PHE A 5 -49.88 -5.35 29.07
CA PHE A 5 -49.65 -5.77 27.69
C PHE A 5 -49.19 -4.60 26.82
N LEU A 6 -49.79 -3.41 26.99
CA LEU A 6 -49.40 -2.21 26.25
C LEU A 6 -47.98 -1.76 26.59
N SER A 7 -47.61 -1.84 27.87
CA SER A 7 -46.28 -1.45 28.34
C SER A 7 -45.18 -2.38 27.83
N ILE A 8 -45.46 -3.68 27.71
CA ILE A 8 -44.53 -4.66 27.11
C ILE A 8 -44.38 -4.40 25.61
N LEU A 9 -45.48 -4.11 24.90
CA LEU A 9 -45.46 -3.79 23.46
C LEU A 9 -44.61 -2.55 23.15
N LEU A 10 -44.69 -1.51 23.99
CA LEU A 10 -43.86 -0.30 23.87
C LEU A 10 -42.38 -0.57 24.14
N TYR A 11 -42.07 -1.44 25.11
CA TYR A 11 -40.68 -1.81 25.38
C TYR A 11 -40.08 -2.63 24.24
N VAL A 12 -40.84 -3.58 23.70
CA VAL A 12 -40.40 -4.40 22.56
C VAL A 12 -40.20 -3.54 21.31
N SER A 13 -41.08 -2.57 21.04
CA SER A 13 -40.93 -1.68 19.89
C SER A 13 -39.70 -0.76 20.00
N LEU A 14 -39.41 -0.24 21.20
CA LEU A 14 -38.19 0.53 21.48
C LEU A 14 -36.92 -0.30 21.29
N ILE A 15 -36.91 -1.54 21.77
CA ILE A 15 -35.76 -2.45 21.61
C ILE A 15 -35.55 -2.79 20.13
N LEU A 16 -36.62 -3.09 19.38
CA LEU A 16 -36.53 -3.38 17.94
C LEU A 16 -36.04 -2.16 17.14
N ALA A 17 -36.48 -0.95 17.50
CA ALA A 17 -36.00 0.28 16.88
C ALA A 17 -34.50 0.53 17.17
N ALA A 18 -34.05 0.26 18.41
CA ALA A 18 -32.64 0.37 18.77
C ALA A 18 -31.77 -0.66 18.01
N PHE A 19 -32.23 -1.90 17.87
CA PHE A 19 -31.52 -2.92 17.09
C PHE A 19 -31.46 -2.57 15.59
N TRP A 20 -32.50 -1.95 15.03
CA TRP A 20 -32.48 -1.48 13.64
C TRP A 20 -31.43 -0.38 13.41
N PHE A 21 -31.20 0.49 14.40
CA PHE A 21 -30.16 1.52 14.35
C PHE A 21 -28.75 0.97 14.57
N ILE A 22 -28.60 -0.12 15.34
CA ILE A 22 -27.29 -0.69 15.69
C ILE A 22 -26.84 -1.76 14.68
N THR A 23 -27.75 -2.32 13.88
CA THR A 23 -27.34 -3.24 12.81
C THR A 23 -26.39 -2.54 11.84
N PRO A 24 -25.17 -3.07 11.62
CA PRO A 24 -24.22 -2.47 10.69
C PRO A 24 -24.86 -2.39 9.32
N ARG A 25 -24.93 -1.17 8.78
CA ARG A 25 -25.41 -0.89 7.41
C ARG A 25 -24.81 -1.93 6.47
N LYS A 26 -25.64 -2.86 5.97
CA LYS A 26 -25.32 -3.62 4.76
C LYS A 26 -24.96 -2.57 3.70
N GLN A 27 -23.77 -2.73 3.09
CA GLN A 27 -23.28 -1.84 2.04
C GLN A 27 -24.42 -1.50 1.07
N PRO A 28 -24.64 -0.21 0.75
CA PRO A 28 -25.67 0.15 -0.21
C PRO A 28 -25.35 -0.57 -1.53
N ARG A 29 -26.29 -1.43 -1.96
CA ARG A 29 -26.31 -1.92 -3.33
C ARG A 29 -26.29 -0.70 -4.24
N ARG A 30 -25.36 -0.70 -5.19
CA ARG A 30 -25.22 0.31 -6.25
C ARG A 30 -26.56 0.47 -6.96
N HIS A 31 -27.31 1.49 -6.58
CA HIS A 31 -28.35 2.07 -7.41
C HIS A 31 -27.80 3.35 -8.02
N PRO A 32 -28.06 3.63 -9.30
CA PRO A 32 -27.71 4.91 -9.90
C PRO A 32 -28.47 5.98 -9.13
N ALA A 33 -27.75 6.87 -8.46
CA ALA A 33 -28.35 8.02 -7.80
C ALA A 33 -29.05 8.85 -8.89
N TYR A 34 -30.38 8.90 -8.82
CA TYR A 34 -31.23 9.62 -9.74
C TYR A 34 -30.98 11.13 -9.65
N HIS A 35 -30.95 11.72 -10.84
CA HIS A 35 -30.88 13.12 -11.24
C HIS A 35 -32.07 13.96 -10.70
N LEU A 36 -32.23 14.09 -9.38
CA LEU A 36 -33.26 14.99 -8.85
C LEU A 36 -32.93 16.47 -9.08
N ALA A 37 -31.65 16.82 -9.26
CA ALA A 37 -31.24 18.20 -9.57
C ALA A 37 -31.56 18.62 -11.01
N CYS A 38 -31.54 17.71 -12.00
CA CYS A 38 -31.84 18.09 -13.39
C CYS A 38 -33.33 18.06 -13.75
N LEU A 39 -34.18 17.56 -12.86
CA LEU A 39 -35.64 17.62 -13.07
C LEU A 39 -36.20 19.05 -12.91
N LEU A 40 -35.41 19.99 -12.39
CA LEU A 40 -35.79 21.40 -12.24
C LEU A 40 -35.06 22.35 -13.21
N GLU A 41 -33.96 21.92 -13.86
CA GLU A 41 -33.19 22.76 -14.79
C GLU A 41 -33.68 22.68 -16.25
N ASP A 42 -34.39 21.61 -16.65
CA ASP A 42 -34.90 21.44 -18.03
C ASP A 42 -36.32 22.00 -18.26
N ALA A 43 -36.86 22.80 -17.34
CA ALA A 43 -38.12 23.51 -17.58
C ALA A 43 -37.87 24.70 -18.53
N PRO A 44 -38.46 24.75 -19.74
CA PRO A 44 -38.24 25.86 -20.66
C PRO A 44 -38.73 27.18 -20.04
N GLU A 45 -38.04 28.30 -20.33
CA GLU A 45 -38.36 29.64 -19.78
C GLU A 45 -39.83 30.05 -20.02
N SER A 46 -40.49 29.49 -21.04
CA SER A 46 -41.90 29.71 -21.35
C SER A 46 -42.89 28.95 -20.47
N ALA A 47 -42.48 27.88 -19.78
CA ALA A 47 -43.36 27.05 -18.93
C ALA A 47 -43.76 27.73 -17.60
N LEU A 48 -43.05 28.79 -17.20
CA LEU A 48 -43.30 29.53 -15.95
C LEU A 48 -43.71 30.99 -16.20
N THR A 49 -44.41 31.26 -17.31
CA THR A 49 -45.00 32.58 -17.54
C THR A 49 -46.35 32.69 -16.85
N GLY A 50 -46.42 33.45 -15.76
CA GLY A 50 -47.69 33.99 -15.23
C GLY A 50 -48.12 33.56 -13.82
N GLN A 51 -47.35 32.75 -13.09
CA GLN A 51 -47.64 32.49 -11.67
C GLN A 51 -46.37 32.73 -10.84
N SER A 52 -46.33 33.88 -10.14
CA SER A 52 -45.42 34.02 -9.00
C SER A 52 -45.85 32.98 -7.97
N TYR A 53 -45.03 31.95 -7.74
CA TYR A 53 -45.24 31.04 -6.62
C TYR A 53 -44.61 31.65 -5.37
N PRO A 54 -45.39 32.27 -4.46
CA PRO A 54 -44.86 32.75 -3.17
C PRO A 54 -44.46 31.59 -2.24
N LEU A 55 -44.62 30.33 -2.68
CA LEU A 55 -44.13 29.12 -2.00
C LEU A 55 -42.82 28.58 -2.58
N ALA A 56 -42.28 29.16 -3.66
CA ALA A 56 -40.86 29.02 -4.01
C ALA A 56 -39.95 29.86 -3.08
N THR A 57 -40.48 30.24 -1.92
CA THR A 57 -39.76 30.76 -0.74
C THR A 57 -39.00 29.64 -0.01
N PRO A 58 -38.34 29.96 1.10
CA PRO A 58 -36.92 29.83 1.37
C PRO A 58 -36.55 28.45 1.94
N LEU A 59 -37.25 27.39 1.51
CA LEU A 59 -37.05 25.99 1.93
C LEU A 59 -36.15 25.21 0.97
N ALA A 60 -36.12 25.61 -0.31
CA ALA A 60 -35.09 25.14 -1.24
C ALA A 60 -33.71 25.75 -0.92
N THR A 61 -33.66 26.96 -0.34
CA THR A 61 -32.42 27.65 0.04
C THR A 61 -31.59 26.90 1.09
N PRO A 62 -32.13 26.39 2.22
CA PRO A 62 -31.35 25.62 3.16
C PRO A 62 -30.84 24.32 2.54
N ILE A 63 -31.65 23.63 1.73
CA ILE A 63 -31.22 22.39 1.07
C ILE A 63 -30.13 22.66 0.02
N ALA A 64 -30.28 23.72 -0.78
CA ALA A 64 -29.29 24.16 -1.76
C ALA A 64 -27.97 24.63 -1.10
N CYS A 65 -28.00 25.16 0.13
CA CYS A 65 -26.79 25.46 0.89
C CYS A 65 -26.18 24.23 1.60
N ILE A 66 -27.00 23.21 1.91
CA ILE A 66 -26.54 21.98 2.57
C ILE A 66 -25.73 21.11 1.59
N VAL A 67 -26.15 20.99 0.33
CA VAL A 67 -25.50 20.09 -0.63
C VAL A 67 -24.02 20.44 -0.89
N PRO A 68 -23.63 21.71 -1.16
CA PRO A 68 -22.22 22.09 -1.30
C PRO A 68 -21.39 21.85 -0.04
N ARG A 69 -21.97 22.12 1.15
CA ARG A 69 -21.30 21.85 2.43
C ARG A 69 -21.05 20.36 2.64
N LEU A 70 -22.02 19.51 2.32
CA LEU A 70 -21.87 18.05 2.40
C LEU A 70 -20.76 17.53 1.49
N TRP A 71 -20.67 18.02 0.26
CA TRP A 71 -19.58 17.65 -0.66
C TRP A 71 -18.22 18.13 -0.14
N HIS A 72 -18.13 19.39 0.29
CA HIS A 72 -16.90 19.94 0.84
C HIS A 72 -16.40 19.15 2.06
N ASP A 73 -17.30 18.84 3.00
CA ASP A 73 -17.00 18.04 4.19
C ASP A 73 -16.59 16.62 3.81
N TYR A 74 -17.28 16.00 2.85
CA TYR A 74 -16.92 14.67 2.34
C TYR A 74 -15.51 14.65 1.76
N TYR A 75 -15.16 15.59 0.89
CA TYR A 75 -13.82 15.65 0.30
C TYR A 75 -12.76 15.89 1.35
N ARG A 76 -12.97 16.88 2.23
CA ARG A 76 -12.02 17.22 3.29
C ARG A 76 -11.77 16.06 4.24
N ASN A 77 -12.82 15.32 4.61
CA ASN A 77 -12.71 14.12 5.45
C ASN A 77 -12.11 12.90 4.72
N SER A 78 -12.02 12.96 3.39
CA SER A 78 -11.48 11.90 2.54
C SER A 78 -10.06 12.19 2.05
N LEU A 79 -9.51 13.38 2.30
CA LEU A 79 -8.09 13.66 2.10
C LEU A 79 -7.24 12.84 3.08
N ALA A 80 -6.05 12.43 2.64
CA ALA A 80 -5.10 11.62 3.42
C ALA A 80 -5.71 10.32 3.98
N ARG A 81 -6.63 9.71 3.22
CA ARG A 81 -7.20 8.39 3.53
C ARG A 81 -6.71 7.32 2.56
N VAL A 82 -6.59 6.11 3.09
CA VAL A 82 -6.18 4.92 2.32
C VAL A 82 -7.31 4.53 1.37
N ASP A 83 -6.95 3.97 0.20
CA ASP A 83 -7.88 3.44 -0.80
C ASP A 83 -8.83 4.47 -1.43
N ILE A 84 -8.42 5.74 -1.46
CA ILE A 84 -9.14 6.82 -2.15
C ILE A 84 -8.51 7.11 -3.51
N ASP A 85 -9.32 6.97 -4.56
CA ASP A 85 -8.98 7.35 -5.93
C ASP A 85 -9.50 8.76 -6.23
N TYR A 86 -8.65 9.76 -6.02
CA TYR A 86 -9.00 11.17 -6.22
C TYR A 86 -9.45 11.50 -7.64
N TRP A 87 -9.00 10.76 -8.67
CA TRP A 87 -9.40 11.05 -10.06
C TRP A 87 -10.88 10.80 -10.34
N GLN A 88 -11.57 10.01 -9.50
CA GLN A 88 -13.03 9.85 -9.58
C GLN A 88 -13.79 11.14 -9.20
N TRP A 89 -13.09 12.11 -8.61
CA TRP A 89 -13.68 13.38 -8.21
C TRP A 89 -13.57 14.45 -9.30
N ARG A 90 -12.86 14.21 -10.41
CA ARG A 90 -12.63 15.23 -11.46
C ARG A 90 -13.93 15.89 -11.97
N ASP A 91 -14.99 15.11 -12.13
CA ASP A 91 -16.28 15.58 -12.66
C ASP A 91 -17.33 15.77 -11.56
N LYS A 92 -16.90 15.91 -10.29
CA LYS A 92 -17.80 16.07 -9.15
C LYS A 92 -17.90 17.54 -8.73
N PRO A 93 -19.08 17.98 -8.24
CA PRO A 93 -19.30 19.38 -7.90
C PRO A 93 -18.40 19.82 -6.75
N GLU A 94 -18.05 21.11 -6.73
CA GLU A 94 -17.34 21.78 -5.62
C GLU A 94 -15.91 21.29 -5.33
N VAL A 95 -15.38 20.36 -6.12
CA VAL A 95 -14.02 19.83 -5.96
C VAL A 95 -12.97 20.92 -6.08
N ASP A 96 -13.16 21.85 -7.02
CA ASP A 96 -12.26 22.97 -7.24
C ASP A 96 -12.15 23.92 -6.03
N ARG A 97 -13.12 23.87 -5.11
CA ARG A 97 -13.19 24.73 -3.92
C ARG A 97 -12.63 24.10 -2.65
N VAL A 98 -12.21 22.83 -2.69
CA VAL A 98 -11.74 22.12 -1.48
C VAL A 98 -10.35 22.60 -1.05
N CYS A 99 -9.37 22.44 -1.93
CA CYS A 99 -8.00 22.92 -1.74
C CYS A 99 -7.27 23.02 -3.09
N PRO A 100 -6.28 23.93 -3.23
CA PRO A 100 -5.55 24.09 -4.47
C PRO A 100 -4.72 22.84 -4.83
N GLU A 101 -4.25 22.08 -3.84
CA GLU A 101 -3.48 20.85 -4.04
C GLU A 101 -4.28 19.77 -4.75
N LEU A 102 -5.58 19.63 -4.44
CA LEU A 102 -6.45 18.68 -5.11
C LEU A 102 -6.61 19.05 -6.59
N ASN A 103 -6.73 20.34 -6.91
CA ASN A 103 -6.82 20.79 -8.30
C ASN A 103 -5.52 20.54 -9.07
N TRP A 104 -4.37 20.77 -8.43
CA TRP A 104 -3.07 20.42 -9.00
C TRP A 104 -2.98 18.92 -9.30
N LEU A 105 -3.40 18.07 -8.37
CA LEU A 105 -3.46 16.62 -8.59
C LEU A 105 -4.38 16.25 -9.76
N LEU A 106 -5.58 16.84 -9.82
CA LEU A 106 -6.57 16.52 -10.85
C LEU A 106 -6.18 17.04 -12.24
N SER A 107 -5.30 18.04 -12.32
CA SER A 107 -4.70 18.49 -13.60
C SER A 107 -3.64 17.53 -14.17
N LEU A 108 -3.13 16.59 -13.36
CA LEU A 108 -2.18 15.56 -13.81
C LEU A 108 -2.89 14.46 -14.61
N PRO A 109 -2.15 13.70 -15.46
CA PRO A 109 -2.73 12.53 -16.09
C PRO A 109 -3.19 11.52 -15.03
N PRO A 110 -4.32 10.84 -15.25
CA PRO A 110 -4.84 9.88 -14.29
C PRO A 110 -3.83 8.78 -14.02
N ALA A 111 -3.59 8.52 -12.73
CA ALA A 111 -2.79 7.39 -12.33
C ALA A 111 -3.52 6.09 -12.69
N THR A 112 -2.83 5.17 -13.35
CA THR A 112 -3.36 3.86 -13.76
C THR A 112 -2.43 2.75 -13.28
N GLY A 113 -2.95 1.51 -13.25
CA GLY A 113 -2.17 0.33 -12.86
C GLY A 113 -1.53 0.44 -11.48
N HIS A 114 -0.23 0.17 -11.38
CA HIS A 114 0.50 0.16 -10.11
C HIS A 114 0.64 1.55 -9.50
N VAL A 115 0.70 2.61 -10.31
CA VAL A 115 0.83 4.00 -9.84
C VAL A 115 -0.37 4.35 -8.95
N LYS A 116 -1.58 4.00 -9.41
CA LYS A 116 -2.82 4.20 -8.66
C LYS A 116 -2.79 3.46 -7.33
N GLU A 117 -2.46 2.17 -7.36
CA GLU A 117 -2.40 1.34 -6.17
C GLU A 117 -1.37 1.87 -5.14
N ILE A 118 -0.22 2.39 -5.60
CA ILE A 118 0.79 3.02 -4.74
C ILE A 118 0.23 4.29 -4.11
N LEU A 119 -0.34 5.20 -4.91
CA LEU A 119 -0.90 6.45 -4.43
C LEU A 119 -2.00 6.24 -3.37
N GLU A 120 -2.90 5.29 -3.62
CA GLU A 120 -3.96 4.89 -2.67
C GLU A 120 -3.42 4.39 -1.32
N THR A 121 -2.20 3.86 -1.29
CA THR A 121 -1.58 3.33 -0.06
C THR A 121 -0.75 4.35 0.71
N LEU A 122 -0.41 5.49 0.10
CA LEU A 122 0.50 6.48 0.70
C LEU A 122 -0.01 7.04 2.03
N ALA A 123 -1.34 7.23 2.15
CA ALA A 123 -1.99 7.67 3.37
C ALA A 123 -1.79 6.74 4.57
N GLY A 124 -1.42 5.47 4.32
CA GLY A 124 -1.08 4.52 5.36
C GLY A 124 0.27 4.78 6.04
N GLY A 125 1.08 5.73 5.52
CA GLY A 125 2.39 6.10 6.09
C GLY A 125 3.43 4.98 6.07
N ARG A 126 3.21 3.93 5.26
CA ARG A 126 4.04 2.73 5.22
C ARG A 126 4.50 2.47 3.79
N ASP A 127 5.75 2.05 3.62
CA ASP A 127 6.27 1.72 2.29
C ASP A 127 5.38 0.62 1.67
N PRO A 128 4.75 0.87 0.50
CA PRO A 128 3.86 -0.09 -0.15
C PRO A 128 4.52 -1.43 -0.44
N PHE A 129 5.85 -1.44 -0.56
CA PHE A 129 6.69 -2.60 -0.84
C PHE A 129 7.35 -3.18 0.41
N TYR A 130 7.10 -2.63 1.60
CA TYR A 130 7.70 -3.12 2.82
C TYR A 130 7.30 -4.56 3.08
N HIS A 131 8.30 -5.41 3.22
CA HIS A 131 8.12 -6.77 3.68
C HIS A 131 9.06 -7.01 4.88
N PRO A 132 8.56 -7.54 6.01
CA PRO A 132 9.37 -7.78 7.20
C PRO A 132 10.62 -8.63 6.93
N TYR A 133 10.57 -9.51 5.93
CA TYR A 133 11.67 -10.42 5.59
C TYR A 133 12.78 -9.77 4.76
N LEU A 134 12.60 -8.51 4.34
CA LEU A 134 13.56 -7.76 3.52
C LEU A 134 14.37 -6.74 4.34
N ASP A 135 14.11 -6.63 5.65
CA ASP A 135 14.86 -5.77 6.57
C ASP A 135 16.04 -6.54 7.21
N LEU A 136 17.22 -6.36 6.64
CA LEU A 136 18.47 -6.96 7.12
C LEU A 136 18.79 -6.57 8.58
N ARG A 137 18.37 -5.40 9.06
CA ARG A 137 18.65 -4.98 10.45
C ARG A 137 17.87 -5.80 11.47
N ALA A 138 16.72 -6.35 11.10
CA ALA A 138 15.95 -7.25 11.95
C ALA A 138 16.65 -8.61 12.07
N ILE A 139 17.27 -9.07 10.98
CA ILE A 139 18.04 -10.32 10.92
C ILE A 139 19.36 -10.18 11.68
N GLU A 140 20.12 -9.10 11.49
CA GLU A 140 21.39 -8.83 12.17
C GLU A 140 21.27 -8.79 13.71
N ARG A 141 20.12 -8.34 14.23
CA ARG A 141 19.88 -8.25 15.68
C ARG A 141 19.53 -9.59 16.33
N GLY A 142 19.52 -10.70 15.59
CA GLY A 142 19.25 -12.04 16.13
C GLY A 142 17.81 -12.24 16.65
N ASN A 143 16.93 -11.27 16.44
CA ASN A 143 15.54 -11.32 16.89
C ASN A 143 14.67 -12.06 15.87
N ASN A 144 14.99 -13.34 15.63
CA ASN A 144 14.16 -14.24 14.81
C ASN A 144 12.72 -14.34 15.36
N LEU A 145 12.52 -14.09 16.66
CA LEU A 145 11.20 -14.02 17.31
C LEU A 145 10.42 -12.72 17.01
N ALA A 146 11.09 -11.59 16.76
CA ALA A 146 10.42 -10.34 16.42
C ALA A 146 9.85 -10.36 14.99
N VAL A 147 10.54 -11.05 14.06
CA VAL A 147 10.07 -11.24 12.67
C VAL A 147 8.79 -12.09 12.60
N LEU A 148 8.54 -12.94 13.59
CA LEU A 148 7.29 -13.70 13.76
C LEU A 148 6.18 -12.92 14.46
N ALA A 149 6.54 -11.97 15.34
CA ALA A 149 5.59 -11.15 16.08
C ALA A 149 5.08 -9.94 15.29
N ASP A 150 5.86 -9.45 14.32
CA ASP A 150 5.50 -8.27 13.52
C ASP A 150 4.58 -8.63 12.35
N ARG A 151 3.40 -9.17 12.66
CA ARG A 151 2.22 -9.10 11.77
C ARG A 151 1.65 -7.68 11.68
N VAL A 152 2.43 -6.67 12.07
CA VAL A 152 2.06 -5.26 11.94
C VAL A 152 2.25 -4.83 10.49
N GLY A 153 1.31 -5.31 9.67
CA GLY A 153 0.97 -4.81 8.33
C GLY A 153 2.09 -4.81 7.30
N LYS A 154 2.23 -5.95 6.60
CA LYS A 154 2.88 -6.02 5.30
C LYS A 154 2.36 -4.91 4.37
N GLY A 155 3.23 -4.33 3.54
CA GLY A 155 2.80 -3.39 2.50
C GLY A 155 1.87 -4.07 1.48
N ARG A 156 1.03 -3.28 0.79
CA ARG A 156 0.03 -3.80 -0.19
C ARG A 156 0.67 -4.63 -1.29
N PHE A 157 1.93 -4.34 -1.64
CA PHE A 157 2.66 -5.07 -2.66
C PHE A 157 3.47 -6.22 -2.09
N ALA A 158 3.64 -6.33 -0.79
CA ALA A 158 4.72 -7.12 -0.19
C ALA A 158 4.73 -8.62 -0.54
N GLU A 159 3.59 -9.19 -0.92
CA GLU A 159 3.46 -10.59 -1.33
C GLU A 159 3.53 -10.81 -2.86
N ARG A 160 3.66 -9.73 -3.64
CA ARG A 160 3.78 -9.81 -5.10
C ARG A 160 5.18 -10.23 -5.50
N ASP A 161 5.30 -10.71 -6.74
CA ASP A 161 6.60 -11.06 -7.29
C ASP A 161 7.50 -9.82 -7.46
N PHE A 162 8.81 -10.07 -7.53
CA PHE A 162 9.80 -9.00 -7.58
C PHE A 162 9.81 -8.25 -8.91
N ARG A 163 9.42 -8.90 -10.00
CA ARG A 163 9.30 -8.27 -11.31
C ARG A 163 8.20 -7.21 -11.27
N THR A 164 7.10 -7.52 -10.62
CA THR A 164 5.97 -6.64 -10.35
C THR A 164 6.39 -5.51 -9.42
N HIS A 165 7.19 -5.76 -8.38
CA HIS A 165 7.76 -4.70 -7.55
C HIS A 165 8.60 -3.72 -8.36
N ARG A 166 9.52 -4.25 -9.18
CA ARG A 166 10.41 -3.44 -10.02
C ARG A 166 9.60 -2.60 -11.01
N LYS A 167 8.64 -3.23 -11.69
CA LYS A 167 7.76 -2.57 -12.65
C LYS A 167 6.90 -1.49 -11.98
N ALA A 168 6.28 -1.80 -10.84
CA ALA A 168 5.47 -0.85 -10.08
C ALA A 168 6.28 0.39 -9.63
N ARG A 169 7.50 0.18 -9.13
CA ARG A 169 8.41 1.29 -8.74
C ARG A 169 8.81 2.13 -9.94
N GLU A 170 9.13 1.51 -11.07
CA GLU A 170 9.53 2.23 -12.27
C GLU A 170 8.36 3.02 -12.87
N GLU A 171 7.17 2.42 -12.97
CA GLU A 171 5.95 3.13 -13.40
C GLU A 171 5.65 4.32 -12.49
N PHE A 172 5.75 4.14 -11.17
CA PHE A 172 5.56 5.22 -10.21
C PHE A 172 6.62 6.31 -10.34
N ARG A 173 7.88 5.94 -10.58
CA ARG A 173 8.97 6.89 -10.81
C ARG A 173 8.72 7.72 -12.06
N GLN A 174 8.34 7.08 -13.17
CA GLN A 174 8.03 7.78 -14.42
C GLN A 174 6.87 8.77 -14.24
N TRP A 175 5.80 8.33 -13.59
CA TRP A 175 4.67 9.21 -13.27
C TRP A 175 5.09 10.37 -12.36
N HIS A 176 5.88 10.11 -11.32
CA HIS A 176 6.38 11.14 -10.40
C HIS A 176 7.25 12.18 -11.11
N LEU A 177 8.14 11.75 -12.01
CA LEU A 177 8.98 12.65 -12.81
C LEU A 177 8.13 13.51 -13.74
N GLN A 178 7.14 12.92 -14.40
CA GLN A 178 6.20 13.64 -15.25
C GLN A 178 5.38 14.67 -14.43
N ALA A 179 4.92 14.29 -13.24
CA ALA A 179 4.21 15.19 -12.33
C ALA A 179 5.11 16.35 -11.86
N CYS A 180 6.37 16.06 -11.52
CA CYS A 180 7.37 17.08 -11.19
C CYS A 180 7.61 18.06 -12.34
N GLN A 181 7.70 17.58 -13.58
CA GLN A 181 7.89 18.44 -14.75
C GLN A 181 6.69 19.38 -14.98
N ARG A 182 5.46 18.92 -14.71
CA ARG A 182 4.24 19.71 -14.95
C ARG A 182 3.94 20.70 -13.83
N LEU A 183 4.06 20.29 -12.58
CA LEU A 183 3.65 21.10 -11.43
C LEU A 183 4.83 21.82 -10.75
N GLY A 184 6.05 21.31 -10.92
CA GLY A 184 7.19 21.68 -10.10
C GLY A 184 7.21 20.93 -8.76
N LYS A 185 8.40 20.85 -8.17
CA LYS A 185 8.68 20.09 -6.94
C LYS A 185 7.84 20.55 -5.74
N GLU A 186 7.76 21.85 -5.49
CA GLU A 186 7.09 22.39 -4.29
C GLU A 186 5.57 22.15 -4.31
N ARG A 187 4.94 22.30 -5.48
CA ARG A 187 3.51 22.00 -5.63
C ARG A 187 3.25 20.50 -5.46
N LEU A 188 4.06 19.65 -6.09
CA LEU A 188 3.90 18.20 -5.94
C LEU A 188 4.14 17.74 -4.48
N LYS A 189 5.09 18.36 -3.78
CA LYS A 189 5.31 18.15 -2.35
C LYS A 189 4.07 18.50 -1.51
N ALA A 190 3.43 19.62 -1.81
CA ALA A 190 2.17 19.99 -1.16
C ALA A 190 1.05 18.98 -1.46
N VAL A 191 0.93 18.51 -2.71
CA VAL A 191 -0.02 17.46 -3.11
C VAL A 191 0.17 16.18 -2.29
N TYR A 192 1.39 15.66 -2.19
CA TYR A 192 1.64 14.47 -1.38
C TYR A 192 1.28 14.66 0.09
N ARG A 193 1.62 15.82 0.65
CA ARG A 193 1.32 16.13 2.06
C ARG A 193 -0.18 16.25 2.33
N VAL A 194 -0.91 16.98 1.48
CA VAL A 194 -2.32 17.32 1.72
C VAL A 194 -3.24 16.20 1.24
N CYS A 195 -3.09 15.73 0.01
CA CYS A 195 -3.97 14.72 -0.56
C CYS A 195 -3.64 13.33 -0.03
N TYR A 196 -2.36 13.00 0.16
CA TYR A 196 -1.94 11.65 0.51
C TYR A 196 -1.38 11.51 1.93
N GLY A 197 -1.29 12.58 2.72
CA GLY A 197 -0.72 12.52 4.07
C GLY A 197 0.76 12.08 4.11
N ALA A 198 1.47 12.15 2.98
CA ALA A 198 2.80 11.60 2.81
C ALA A 198 3.86 12.71 2.76
N SER A 199 4.96 12.52 3.51
CA SER A 199 6.10 13.44 3.45
C SER A 199 6.93 13.23 2.19
N TRP A 200 7.64 14.27 1.75
CA TRP A 200 8.50 14.17 0.57
C TRP A 200 9.64 13.17 0.79
N GLU A 201 10.17 13.14 2.01
CA GLU A 201 11.23 12.23 2.44
C GLU A 201 10.75 10.79 2.35
N PHE A 202 9.51 10.53 2.77
CA PHE A 202 8.89 9.21 2.63
C PHE A 202 8.71 8.82 1.15
N ILE A 203 8.21 9.71 0.29
CA ILE A 203 8.12 9.44 -1.16
C ILE A 203 9.50 9.13 -1.75
N ALA A 204 10.55 9.84 -1.33
CA ALA A 204 11.91 9.58 -1.77
C ALA A 204 12.38 8.16 -1.40
N THR A 205 11.97 7.61 -0.24
CA THR A 205 12.28 6.21 0.12
C THR A 205 11.60 5.18 -0.79
N ILE A 206 10.42 5.49 -1.33
CA ILE A 206 9.71 4.62 -2.27
C ILE A 206 10.38 4.67 -3.66
N LEU A 207 10.78 5.86 -4.11
CA LEU A 207 11.41 6.08 -5.41
C LEU A 207 12.86 5.60 -5.49
N TYR A 208 13.59 5.81 -4.40
CA TYR A 208 15.02 5.54 -4.26
C TYR A 208 15.23 4.71 -2.99
N PRO A 209 14.81 3.44 -3.00
CA PRO A 209 15.01 2.58 -1.84
C PRO A 209 16.50 2.44 -1.56
N SER A 210 16.83 2.38 -0.27
CA SER A 210 18.22 2.23 0.16
C SER A 210 18.85 0.97 -0.47
N ASP A 211 20.10 1.10 -0.91
CA ASP A 211 20.95 0.00 -1.39
C ASP A 211 21.11 -1.14 -0.36
N ARG A 212 20.67 -0.93 0.89
CA ARG A 212 20.71 -1.92 1.97
C ARG A 212 19.42 -2.72 2.11
N SER A 213 18.37 -2.43 1.35
CA SER A 213 17.15 -3.25 1.37
C SER A 213 17.41 -4.56 0.64
N LEU A 214 17.12 -5.70 1.28
CA LEU A 214 17.26 -7.02 0.64
C LEU A 214 16.41 -7.10 -0.63
N ALA A 215 15.28 -6.37 -0.66
CA ALA A 215 14.47 -6.23 -1.87
C ALA A 215 15.28 -5.57 -2.99
N VAL A 216 15.99 -4.48 -2.71
CA VAL A 216 16.82 -3.82 -3.74
C VAL A 216 18.00 -4.69 -4.16
N LEU A 217 18.59 -5.43 -3.22
CA LEU A 217 19.75 -6.27 -3.48
C LEU A 217 19.39 -7.57 -4.25
N LEU A 218 18.20 -8.11 -4.01
CA LEU A 218 17.70 -9.31 -4.68
C LEU A 218 16.82 -8.99 -5.89
N VAL A 219 16.31 -7.77 -6.03
CA VAL A 219 15.53 -7.30 -7.19
C VAL A 219 16.34 -6.41 -8.11
N GLY A 220 17.50 -5.91 -7.67
CA GLY A 220 18.42 -5.14 -8.51
C GLY A 220 19.12 -5.99 -9.56
N ASP A 221 19.96 -5.34 -10.37
CA ASP A 221 20.90 -6.03 -11.26
C ASP A 221 21.75 -7.03 -10.46
N PRO A 222 22.21 -8.13 -11.09
CA PRO A 222 23.13 -9.07 -10.47
C PRO A 222 24.41 -8.31 -10.12
N SER A 223 24.44 -7.71 -8.93
CA SER A 223 25.63 -7.08 -8.42
C SER A 223 26.68 -8.17 -8.30
N PRO A 224 27.90 -7.96 -8.84
CA PRO A 224 28.99 -8.93 -8.69
C PRO A 224 29.43 -9.08 -7.22
N ASP A 225 28.96 -8.19 -6.35
CA ASP A 225 29.30 -8.15 -4.94
C ASP A 225 28.47 -9.16 -4.13
N TRP A 226 28.95 -10.40 -4.05
CA TRP A 226 28.36 -11.48 -3.24
C TRP A 226 28.03 -11.07 -1.80
N TRP A 227 28.89 -10.24 -1.19
CA TRP A 227 28.73 -9.76 0.18
C TRP A 227 27.49 -8.87 0.36
N ARG A 228 27.09 -8.11 -0.67
CA ARG A 228 25.85 -7.33 -0.65
C ARG A 228 24.63 -8.24 -0.62
N ILE A 229 24.59 -9.27 -1.47
CA ILE A 229 23.48 -10.22 -1.54
C ILE A 229 23.29 -10.96 -0.20
N LEU A 230 24.41 -11.29 0.48
CA LEU A 230 24.39 -11.90 1.81
C LEU A 230 24.12 -10.92 2.96
N GLY A 231 24.01 -9.61 2.67
CA GLY A 231 23.73 -8.59 3.68
C GLY A 231 24.86 -8.35 4.68
N ILE A 232 26.12 -8.56 4.26
CA ILE A 232 27.32 -8.46 5.10
C ILE A 232 28.30 -7.45 4.51
N THR A 233 29.36 -7.13 5.26
CA THR A 233 30.46 -6.27 4.76
C THR A 233 31.58 -7.11 4.16
N PRO A 234 32.37 -6.60 3.20
CA PRO A 234 33.49 -7.36 2.61
C PRO A 234 34.58 -7.73 3.62
N LEU A 235 34.62 -7.08 4.79
CA LEU A 235 35.55 -7.35 5.89
C LEU A 235 34.99 -8.36 6.90
N THR A 236 33.84 -8.97 6.62
CA THR A 236 33.18 -9.92 7.52
C THR A 236 33.99 -11.21 7.61
N PRO A 237 34.25 -11.76 8.81
CA PRO A 237 35.00 -13.01 8.95
C PRO A 237 34.24 -14.20 8.37
N ASP A 238 34.97 -15.18 7.84
CA ASP A 238 34.43 -16.37 7.14
C ASP A 238 33.32 -17.09 7.89
N SER A 239 33.48 -17.27 9.20
CA SER A 239 32.47 -17.91 10.06
C SER A 239 31.13 -17.17 10.04
N ARG A 240 31.15 -15.83 9.98
CA ARG A 240 29.93 -15.02 9.87
C ARG A 240 29.33 -15.04 8.48
N VAL A 241 30.15 -15.18 7.43
CA VAL A 241 29.66 -15.34 6.04
C VAL A 241 28.81 -16.61 5.93
N GLU A 242 29.30 -17.73 6.45
CA GLU A 242 28.58 -19.00 6.42
C GLU A 242 27.31 -18.97 7.28
N ILE A 243 27.35 -18.35 8.46
CA ILE A 243 26.16 -18.18 9.31
C ILE A 243 25.10 -17.32 8.61
N ALA A 244 25.49 -16.21 7.98
CA ALA A 244 24.58 -15.34 7.26
C ALA A 244 23.90 -16.09 6.10
N TYR A 245 24.68 -16.80 5.29
CA TYR A 245 24.16 -17.63 4.21
C TYR A 245 23.17 -18.70 4.71
N LYS A 246 23.56 -19.51 5.70
CA LYS A 246 22.69 -20.57 6.25
C LYS A 246 21.40 -20.01 6.84
N THR A 247 21.48 -18.86 7.50
CA THR A 247 20.31 -18.19 8.08
C THR A 247 19.34 -17.73 6.99
N LEU A 248 19.85 -17.05 5.95
CA LEU A 248 19.04 -16.59 4.81
C LEU A 248 18.45 -17.76 4.03
N LEU A 249 19.23 -18.81 3.80
CA LEU A 249 18.78 -20.01 3.08
C LEU A 249 17.66 -20.73 3.83
N ARG A 250 17.81 -20.95 5.14
CA ARG A 250 16.76 -21.55 5.97
C ARG A 250 15.46 -20.74 5.92
N TYR A 251 15.58 -19.43 5.78
CA TYR A 251 14.46 -18.50 5.78
C TYR A 251 13.73 -18.42 4.44
N TRP A 252 14.48 -18.44 3.33
CA TRP A 252 13.96 -18.28 1.97
C TRP A 252 13.82 -19.61 1.21
N HIS A 253 14.10 -20.74 1.84
CA HIS A 253 14.00 -22.06 1.21
C HIS A 253 12.58 -22.27 0.63
N PRO A 254 12.46 -22.66 -0.66
CA PRO A 254 11.15 -22.81 -1.31
C PRO A 254 10.23 -23.81 -0.60
N ASP A 255 10.80 -24.88 -0.03
CA ASP A 255 10.01 -25.88 0.72
C ASP A 255 9.39 -25.35 2.02
N ARG A 256 9.95 -24.28 2.59
CA ARG A 256 9.51 -23.71 3.88
C ARG A 256 8.80 -22.38 3.73
N ASN A 257 9.04 -21.68 2.63
CA ASN A 257 8.59 -20.32 2.40
C ASN A 257 7.74 -20.27 1.13
N SER A 258 6.44 -20.02 1.30
CA SER A 258 5.46 -19.96 0.22
C SER A 258 5.49 -18.66 -0.60
N HIS A 259 6.46 -17.77 -0.36
CA HIS A 259 6.59 -16.52 -1.11
C HIS A 259 6.88 -16.81 -2.59
N PRO A 260 6.25 -16.10 -3.55
CA PRO A 260 6.41 -16.40 -4.98
C PRO A 260 7.86 -16.35 -5.48
N ASN A 261 8.70 -15.54 -4.82
CA ASN A 261 10.11 -15.39 -5.19
C ASN A 261 11.07 -16.28 -4.37
N ALA A 262 10.59 -17.16 -3.49
CA ALA A 262 11.46 -17.95 -2.60
C ALA A 262 12.53 -18.75 -3.38
N THR A 263 12.14 -19.34 -4.51
CA THR A 263 13.04 -20.05 -5.43
C THR A 263 14.09 -19.13 -6.04
N GLU A 264 13.68 -17.96 -6.56
CA GLU A 264 14.62 -17.00 -7.17
C GLU A 264 15.61 -16.45 -6.14
N ILE A 265 15.13 -16.14 -4.93
CA ILE A 265 15.97 -15.64 -3.83
C ILE A 265 16.99 -16.70 -3.43
N THR A 266 16.54 -17.94 -3.26
CA THR A 266 17.43 -19.06 -2.93
C THR A 266 18.50 -19.26 -4.00
N ALA A 267 18.15 -19.19 -5.28
CA ALA A 267 19.12 -19.28 -6.37
C ALA A 267 20.16 -18.15 -6.32
N ARG A 268 19.75 -16.91 -6.04
CA ARG A 268 20.68 -15.78 -5.88
C ARG A 268 21.58 -15.91 -4.66
N LEU A 269 21.06 -16.39 -3.53
CA LEU A 269 21.83 -16.67 -2.32
C LEU A 269 22.89 -17.74 -2.57
N ASN A 270 22.52 -18.82 -3.26
CA ASN A 270 23.45 -19.88 -3.63
C ASN A 270 24.57 -19.36 -4.53
N HIS A 271 24.21 -18.63 -5.59
CA HIS A 271 25.19 -18.02 -6.49
C HIS A 271 26.15 -17.07 -5.77
N ALA A 272 25.65 -16.21 -4.88
CA ALA A 272 26.50 -15.33 -4.08
C ALA A 272 27.48 -16.12 -3.20
N TYR A 273 27.02 -17.19 -2.57
CA TYR A 273 27.88 -18.02 -1.73
C TYR A 273 28.91 -18.82 -2.56
N GLU A 274 28.56 -19.28 -3.75
CA GLU A 274 29.50 -19.89 -4.71
C GLU A 274 30.59 -18.89 -5.14
N CYS A 275 30.23 -17.64 -5.42
CA CYS A 275 31.20 -16.58 -5.70
C CYS A 275 32.16 -16.39 -4.52
N TYR A 276 31.65 -16.30 -3.29
CA TYR A 276 32.48 -16.23 -2.07
C TYR A 276 33.43 -17.43 -1.97
N GLN A 277 32.93 -18.64 -2.15
CA GLN A 277 33.75 -19.85 -2.13
C GLN A 277 34.82 -19.84 -3.22
N SER A 278 34.52 -19.36 -4.43
CA SER A 278 35.51 -19.27 -5.50
C SER A 278 36.66 -18.33 -5.15
N VAL A 279 36.37 -17.22 -4.46
CA VAL A 279 37.38 -16.28 -3.95
C VAL A 279 38.20 -16.93 -2.84
N ARG A 280 37.56 -17.70 -1.95
CA ARG A 280 38.23 -18.43 -0.87
C ARG A 280 39.04 -19.63 -1.34
N SER A 281 38.60 -20.36 -2.35
CA SER A 281 39.29 -21.53 -2.88
C SER A 281 40.51 -21.15 -3.73
N ARG A 282 40.54 -19.92 -4.26
CA ARG A 282 41.77 -19.32 -4.79
C ARG A 282 42.81 -19.06 -3.68
N SER A 283 42.39 -18.96 -2.42
CA SER A 283 43.27 -18.79 -1.26
C SER A 283 43.44 -20.05 -0.38
N ALA A 284 42.67 -21.13 -0.57
CA ALA A 284 42.78 -22.38 0.19
C ALA A 284 42.35 -23.66 -0.59
N PRO A 285 42.98 -24.83 -0.39
CA PRO A 285 42.86 -26.00 -1.28
C PRO A 285 41.79 -27.04 -0.89
N ASP A 286 40.61 -26.65 -0.37
CA ASP A 286 39.54 -27.62 -0.03
C ASP A 286 38.42 -27.67 -1.11
N LYS A 287 38.20 -28.85 -1.71
CA LYS A 287 37.49 -29.05 -3.00
C LYS A 287 36.13 -29.76 -2.93
N ALA A 288 35.52 -29.93 -1.75
CA ALA A 288 34.22 -30.61 -1.69
C ALA A 288 33.07 -29.73 -2.25
N PRO A 289 32.16 -30.25 -3.10
CA PRO A 289 31.05 -29.50 -3.70
C PRO A 289 30.07 -28.94 -2.65
N LEU A 290 29.56 -27.73 -2.90
CA LEU A 290 28.70 -26.97 -1.99
C LEU A 290 27.44 -27.75 -1.54
N TRP A 291 26.72 -28.35 -2.48
CA TRP A 291 25.47 -29.05 -2.19
C TRP A 291 25.65 -30.27 -1.27
N LEU A 292 26.84 -30.90 -1.28
CA LEU A 292 27.19 -32.01 -0.38
C LEU A 292 27.38 -31.53 1.05
N LYS A 293 28.05 -30.39 1.26
CA LYS A 293 28.24 -29.77 2.58
C LYS A 293 26.91 -29.27 3.17
N ILE A 294 26.04 -28.69 2.34
CA ILE A 294 24.71 -28.23 2.76
C ILE A 294 23.85 -29.44 3.15
N ARG A 295 23.86 -30.51 2.34
CA ARG A 295 23.08 -31.72 2.61
C ARG A 295 23.51 -32.41 3.90
N SER A 296 24.81 -32.55 4.16
CA SER A 296 25.30 -33.17 5.41
C SER A 296 24.91 -32.34 6.64
N TRP A 297 25.04 -31.02 6.56
CA TRP A 297 24.66 -30.12 7.65
C TRP A 297 23.15 -30.15 7.94
N MET A 298 22.32 -30.24 6.90
CA MET A 298 20.87 -30.35 7.05
C MET A 298 20.46 -31.69 7.67
N SER A 299 21.15 -32.79 7.35
CA SER A 299 20.91 -34.09 7.98
C SER A 299 21.42 -34.19 9.42
N GLU A 300 22.52 -33.50 9.76
CA GLU A 300 23.09 -33.52 11.11
C GLU A 300 22.27 -32.70 12.13
N ASN A 301 21.59 -31.64 11.67
CA ASN A 301 20.84 -30.72 12.53
C ASN A 301 19.31 -30.82 12.37
N GLY A 302 18.83 -31.58 11.39
CA GLY A 302 17.42 -31.86 11.15
C GLY A 302 17.19 -33.36 11.19
N ASN A 303 16.52 -33.83 12.25
CA ASN A 303 16.08 -35.21 12.38
C ASN A 303 15.01 -35.51 11.30
N ILE A 304 15.46 -35.84 10.09
CA ILE A 304 14.62 -36.37 9.01
C ILE A 304 14.99 -37.85 8.90
N GLN A 305 14.21 -38.71 9.56
CA GLN A 305 14.10 -40.08 9.10
C GLN A 305 13.26 -40.06 7.83
N VAL A 306 13.81 -40.71 6.79
CA VAL A 306 13.15 -41.00 5.51
C VAL A 306 11.87 -41.79 5.74
#